data_AF-A0A831M345-F1
#
_entry.id   AF-A0A831M345-F1
#
_cell.length_a   1.000
_cell.length_b   1.000
_cell.length_c   1.000
_cell.angle_alpha   90.00
_cell.angle_beta   90.00
_cell.angle_gamma   90.00
#
_symmetry.space_group_name_H-M   'P 1'
#
loop_
_entity.id
_entity.type
_entity.pdbx_description
1 polymer ?
#
loop_
_entity_poly.entity_id
_entity_poly.type
_entity_poly.pdbx_seq_one_letter_code
_entity_poly.pdbx_strand_id
1 'polypeptide(L)'
;MVVHIDAADLHYTPLNKQIRAAVRDGETEIVIDHVLGQRFIADGLVGEVTITVNGVPGGDLGMFMRGPTLVVHGNADHAPGNTMDGGTIVVHGSAGDAVAHSMRGGKVFVRDDIGYRGGIHMK
;
A
#
# COMPACT_ATOMS: atom_id res chain seq x y z
N MET A 1 15.36 3.53 12.21
CA MET A 1 15.28 2.22 12.91
C MET A 1 14.13 1.48 12.26
N VAL A 2 14.05 0.15 12.28
CA VAL A 2 12.88 -0.53 11.67
C VAL A 2 11.74 -0.54 12.68
N VAL A 3 10.61 0.09 12.36
CA VAL A 3 9.40 0.04 13.18
C VAL A 3 8.55 -1.15 12.77
N HIS A 4 8.16 -1.97 13.74
CA HIS A 4 7.21 -3.07 13.53
C HIS A 4 5.83 -2.67 14.04
N ILE A 5 4.81 -2.90 13.22
CA ILE A 5 3.39 -2.73 13.57
C ILE A 5 2.68 -4.06 13.36
N ASP A 6 2.08 -4.61 14.41
CA ASP A 6 1.23 -5.80 14.29
C ASP A 6 -0.19 -5.38 13.90
N ALA A 7 -0.67 -5.84 12.74
CA ALA A 7 -2.01 -5.54 12.25
C ALA A 7 -3.08 -6.52 12.77
N ALA A 8 -2.70 -7.56 13.53
CA ALA A 8 -3.65 -8.50 14.11
C ALA A 8 -4.74 -7.75 14.89
N ASP A 9 -6.01 -8.06 14.57
CA ASP A 9 -7.21 -7.46 15.16
C ASP A 9 -7.33 -5.92 15.06
N LEU A 10 -6.47 -5.26 14.27
CA LEU A 10 -6.57 -3.83 14.03
C LEU A 10 -7.53 -3.51 12.88
N HIS A 11 -8.44 -2.57 13.14
CA HIS A 11 -9.11 -1.85 12.07
C HIS A 11 -8.10 -0.99 11.30
N TYR A 12 -8.36 -0.68 10.02
CA TYR A 12 -7.42 0.09 9.21
C TYR A 12 -7.15 1.52 9.74
N THR A 13 -8.10 2.10 10.48
CA THR A 13 -7.96 3.45 11.03
C THR A 13 -6.83 3.56 12.07
N PRO A 14 -6.80 2.76 13.15
CA PRO A 14 -5.67 2.77 14.08
C PRO A 14 -4.36 2.36 13.43
N LEU A 15 -4.36 1.40 12.49
CA LEU A 15 -3.15 1.03 11.73
C LEU A 15 -2.55 2.23 10.99
N ASN A 16 -3.35 2.95 10.20
CA ASN A 16 -2.87 4.13 9.47
C ASN A 16 -2.44 5.28 10.39
N LYS A 17 -3.03 5.42 11.59
CA LYS A 17 -2.56 6.39 12.59
C LYS A 17 -1.15 6.04 13.06
N GLN A 18 -0.85 4.76 13.29
CA GLN A 18 0.48 4.31 13.68
C GLN A 18 1.51 4.51 12.56
N ILE A 19 1.16 4.17 11.32
CA ILE A 19 2.03 4.41 10.14
C ILE A 19 2.38 5.90 10.03
N ARG A 20 1.37 6.78 10.07
CA ARG A 20 1.60 8.24 9.99
C ARG A 20 2.42 8.77 11.16
N ALA A 21 2.25 8.21 12.36
CA ALA A 21 3.06 8.58 13.51
C ALA A 21 4.52 8.21 13.30
N ALA A 22 4.82 6.97 12.90
CA ALA A 22 6.18 6.53 12.61
C ALA A 22 6.86 7.41 11.54
N VAL A 23 6.16 7.72 10.44
CA VAL A 23 6.69 8.60 9.39
C VAL A 23 6.95 10.02 9.90
N ARG A 24 6.01 10.60 10.67
CA ARG A 24 6.19 11.93 11.28
C ARG A 24 7.39 11.95 12.24
N ASP A 25 7.61 10.86 12.95
CA ASP A 25 8.70 10.72 13.91
C ASP A 25 10.06 10.43 13.20
N GLY A 26 10.07 10.39 11.86
CA GLY A 26 11.27 10.36 11.03
C GLY A 26 11.69 8.97 10.56
N GLU A 27 10.83 7.96 10.76
CA GLU A 27 11.17 6.58 10.39
C GLU A 27 11.07 6.37 8.88
N THR A 28 12.11 5.73 8.33
CA THR A 28 12.26 5.48 6.90
C THR A 28 11.95 4.03 6.52
N GLU A 29 11.77 3.14 7.50
CA GLU A 29 11.46 1.72 7.30
C GLU A 29 10.40 1.26 8.30
N ILE A 30 9.30 0.71 7.79
CA ILE A 30 8.19 0.17 8.57
C ILE A 30 7.88 -1.24 8.08
N VAL A 31 7.68 -2.18 9.00
CA VAL A 31 7.18 -3.53 8.71
C VAL A 31 5.81 -3.67 9.36
N ILE A 32 4.82 -4.08 8.58
CA ILE A 32 3.47 -4.35 9.05
C ILE A 32 3.23 -5.86 8.96
N ASP A 33 3.08 -6.49 10.12
CA ASP A 33 2.89 -7.92 10.27
C ASP A 33 1.40 -8.29 10.40
N HIS A 34 1.06 -9.54 10.05
CA HIS A 34 -0.28 -10.12 10.17
C HIS A 34 -1.40 -9.32 9.47
N VAL A 35 -1.13 -8.79 8.27
CA VAL A 35 -2.13 -8.05 7.49
C VAL A 35 -3.15 -9.03 6.89
N LEU A 36 -4.43 -8.83 7.20
CA LEU A 36 -5.54 -9.68 6.79
C LEU A 36 -6.77 -8.84 6.41
N GLY A 37 -6.63 -8.06 5.34
CA GLY A 37 -7.75 -7.32 4.75
C GLY A 37 -7.93 -5.90 5.27
N GLN A 38 -7.00 -5.34 6.05
CA GLN A 38 -7.03 -3.91 6.38
C GLN A 38 -6.94 -3.08 5.10
N ARG A 39 -8.01 -2.35 4.80
CA ARG A 39 -8.14 -1.47 3.63
C ARG A 39 -7.33 -0.19 3.80
N PHE A 40 -7.06 0.53 2.71
CA PHE A 40 -6.50 1.88 2.76
C PHE A 40 -5.14 1.99 3.47
N ILE A 41 -4.35 0.92 3.53
CA ILE A 41 -3.00 0.99 4.12
C ILE A 41 -2.19 2.02 3.33
N ALA A 42 -1.58 2.97 4.06
CA ALA A 42 -0.80 4.08 3.51
C ALA A 42 -1.60 5.05 2.60
N ASP A 43 -2.93 5.10 2.76
CA ASP A 43 -3.77 6.08 2.06
C ASP A 43 -3.30 7.51 2.32
N GLY A 44 -3.14 8.33 1.28
CA GLY A 44 -2.69 9.71 1.35
C GLY A 44 -1.36 9.91 2.09
N LEU A 45 -0.50 8.89 2.14
CA LEU A 45 0.80 8.99 2.79
C LEU A 45 1.78 9.73 1.87
N VAL A 46 2.51 10.69 2.44
CA VAL A 46 3.54 11.47 1.75
C VAL A 46 4.84 11.35 2.53
N GLY A 47 5.94 11.10 1.82
CA GLY A 47 7.28 11.00 2.39
C GLY A 47 8.14 9.94 1.71
N GLU A 48 9.39 9.84 2.17
CA GLU A 48 10.37 8.86 1.69
C GLU A 48 10.50 7.74 2.73
N VAL A 49 9.59 6.77 2.69
CA VAL A 49 9.55 5.62 3.61
C VAL A 49 9.30 4.34 2.82
N THR A 50 9.97 3.26 3.21
CA THR A 50 9.69 1.91 2.73
C THR A 50 8.81 1.19 3.75
N ILE A 51 7.67 0.66 3.29
CA ILE A 51 6.73 -0.08 4.12
C ILE A 51 6.61 -1.50 3.56
N THR A 52 7.07 -2.48 4.33
CA THR A 52 6.88 -3.90 4.06
C THR A 52 5.55 -4.35 4.65
N VAL A 53 4.74 -5.02 3.84
CA VAL A 53 3.41 -5.53 4.20
C VAL A 53 3.45 -7.05 4.15
N ASN A 54 3.45 -7.68 5.32
CA ASN A 54 3.42 -9.13 5.47
C ASN A 54 1.96 -9.60 5.63
N GLY A 55 1.41 -10.17 4.56
CA GLY A 55 0.03 -10.63 4.48
C GLY A 55 -0.70 -10.07 3.26
N VAL A 56 -2.03 -9.97 3.36
CA VAL A 56 -2.91 -9.54 2.26
C VAL A 56 -3.58 -8.22 2.64
N PRO A 57 -3.13 -7.06 2.14
CA PRO A 57 -3.84 -5.79 2.33
C PRO A 57 -5.22 -5.84 1.67
N GLY A 58 -6.19 -5.19 2.31
CA GLY A 58 -7.52 -4.98 1.73
C GLY A 58 -7.49 -3.91 0.62
N GLY A 59 -8.66 -3.67 0.03
CA GLY A 59 -8.81 -2.72 -1.08
C GLY A 59 -8.17 -1.34 -0.86
N ASP A 60 -7.74 -0.73 -1.97
CA ASP A 60 -7.18 0.63 -2.04
C ASP A 60 -5.84 0.81 -1.29
N LEU A 61 -4.95 -0.18 -1.33
CA LEU A 61 -3.57 -0.06 -0.85
C LEU A 61 -2.84 1.13 -1.53
N GLY A 62 -2.28 2.05 -0.74
CA GLY A 62 -1.52 3.19 -1.26
C GLY A 62 -2.35 4.18 -2.06
N MET A 63 -3.66 4.25 -1.81
CA MET A 63 -4.54 5.23 -2.46
C MET A 63 -4.05 6.66 -2.17
N PHE A 64 -4.09 7.58 -3.13
CA PHE A 64 -3.60 8.97 -3.01
C PHE A 64 -2.14 9.13 -2.52
N MET A 65 -1.34 8.07 -2.51
CA MET A 65 0.03 8.09 -2.00
C MET A 65 0.96 8.95 -2.89
N ARG A 66 1.98 9.57 -2.28
CA ARG A 66 3.02 10.34 -2.99
C ARG A 66 4.39 10.18 -2.32
N GLY A 67 5.25 9.36 -2.89
CA GLY A 67 6.65 9.18 -2.45
C GLY A 67 6.96 7.78 -1.90
N PRO A 68 6.19 7.24 -0.92
CA PRO A 68 6.56 6.00 -0.27
C PRO A 68 6.70 4.80 -1.21
N THR A 69 7.46 3.80 -0.76
CA THR A 69 7.54 2.49 -1.40
C THR A 69 6.81 1.46 -0.55
N LEU A 70 5.82 0.78 -1.12
CA LEU A 70 5.13 -0.34 -0.47
C LEU A 70 5.59 -1.66 -1.09
N VAL A 71 6.01 -2.62 -0.27
CA VAL A 71 6.42 -3.96 -0.69
C VAL A 71 5.49 -4.98 -0.03
N VAL A 72 4.66 -5.65 -0.81
CA VAL A 72 3.69 -6.64 -0.32
C VAL A 72 4.24 -8.05 -0.51
N HIS A 73 4.49 -8.75 0.59
CA HIS A 73 4.86 -10.17 0.60
C HIS A 73 3.61 -11.06 0.61
N GLY A 74 2.85 -10.99 -0.49
CA GLY A 74 1.58 -11.69 -0.64
C GLY A 74 0.79 -11.13 -1.81
N ASN A 75 -0.50 -11.44 -1.83
CA ASN A 75 -1.46 -10.85 -2.77
C ASN A 75 -1.94 -9.49 -2.26
N ALA A 76 -2.49 -8.67 -3.15
CA ALA A 76 -3.29 -7.51 -2.80
C ALA A 76 -4.74 -7.73 -3.25
N ASP A 77 -5.70 -7.15 -2.52
CA ASP A 77 -7.10 -7.07 -2.95
C ASP A 77 -7.24 -6.09 -4.15
N HIS A 78 -8.41 -5.50 -4.36
CA HIS A 78 -8.70 -4.58 -5.46
C HIS A 78 -8.08 -3.18 -5.27
N ALA A 79 -7.83 -2.53 -6.40
CA ALA A 79 -7.44 -1.13 -6.55
C ALA A 79 -6.14 -0.67 -5.83
N PRO A 80 -5.06 -1.46 -5.73
CA PRO A 80 -3.80 -0.93 -5.25
C PRO A 80 -3.30 0.21 -6.16
N GLY A 81 -2.83 1.30 -5.54
CA GLY A 81 -2.34 2.49 -6.24
C GLY A 81 -3.43 3.41 -6.79
N ASN A 82 -4.67 3.30 -6.29
CA ASN A 82 -5.77 4.17 -6.71
C ASN A 82 -5.42 5.66 -6.52
N THR A 83 -5.46 6.44 -7.59
CA THR A 83 -5.18 7.88 -7.60
C THR A 83 -3.80 8.25 -7.02
N MET A 84 -2.84 7.31 -7.04
CA MET A 84 -1.46 7.57 -6.64
C MET A 84 -0.83 8.64 -7.55
N ASP A 85 -0.02 9.52 -6.96
CA ASP A 85 0.65 10.65 -7.65
C ASP A 85 2.14 10.69 -7.33
N GLY A 86 2.76 9.50 -7.26
CA GLY A 86 4.17 9.30 -6.92
C GLY A 86 4.39 8.15 -5.94
N GLY A 87 5.62 7.63 -5.90
CA GLY A 87 5.98 6.46 -5.09
C GLY A 87 5.90 5.15 -5.88
N THR A 88 6.07 4.04 -5.18
CA THR A 88 6.14 2.70 -5.77
C THR A 88 5.32 1.69 -4.96
N ILE A 89 4.57 0.82 -5.62
CA ILE A 89 3.97 -0.36 -5.02
C ILE A 89 4.53 -1.60 -5.72
N VAL A 90 5.03 -2.56 -4.97
CA VAL A 90 5.50 -3.87 -5.45
C VAL A 90 4.67 -4.95 -4.77
N VAL A 91 3.88 -5.68 -5.55
CA VAL A 91 3.11 -6.84 -5.07
C VAL A 91 3.82 -8.09 -5.55
N HIS A 92 4.33 -8.88 -4.59
CA HIS A 92 4.97 -10.14 -4.92
C HIS A 92 3.98 -11.22 -5.36
N GLY A 93 2.69 -11.15 -5.04
CA GLY A 93 1.67 -12.08 -5.54
C GLY A 93 0.85 -11.52 -6.71
N SER A 94 -0.44 -11.86 -6.70
CA SER A 94 -1.46 -11.29 -7.59
C SER A 94 -2.17 -10.09 -6.95
N ALA A 95 -2.86 -9.28 -7.75
CA ALA A 95 -3.74 -8.20 -7.30
C ALA A 95 -5.14 -8.32 -7.89
N GLY A 96 -6.15 -7.77 -7.20
CA GLY A 96 -7.53 -7.77 -7.66
C GLY A 96 -7.80 -6.81 -8.84
N ASP A 97 -9.07 -6.46 -9.01
CA ASP A 97 -9.51 -5.54 -10.06
C ASP A 97 -8.94 -4.12 -9.86
N ALA A 98 -8.94 -3.33 -10.94
CA ALA A 98 -8.70 -1.89 -10.93
C ALA A 98 -7.33 -1.44 -10.36
N VAL A 99 -6.29 -2.27 -10.47
CA VAL A 99 -4.90 -1.88 -10.17
C VAL A 99 -4.55 -0.57 -10.86
N ALA A 100 -3.96 0.38 -10.14
CA ALA A 100 -3.59 1.71 -10.62
C ALA A 100 -4.76 2.56 -11.17
N HIS A 101 -5.98 2.35 -10.65
CA HIS A 101 -7.16 3.15 -11.01
C HIS A 101 -6.90 4.65 -10.81
N SER A 102 -7.12 5.47 -11.83
CA SER A 102 -7.00 6.94 -11.77
C SER A 102 -5.61 7.47 -11.34
N MET A 103 -4.58 6.63 -11.40
CA MET A 103 -3.20 6.99 -11.07
C MET A 103 -2.70 8.12 -11.98
N ARG A 104 -1.92 9.05 -11.42
CA ARG A 104 -1.36 10.22 -12.10
C ARG A 104 0.18 10.25 -12.11
N GLY A 105 0.80 9.42 -11.28
CA GLY A 105 2.25 9.29 -11.23
C GLY A 105 2.71 8.16 -10.30
N GLY A 106 3.99 7.77 -10.43
CA GLY A 106 4.62 6.68 -9.67
C GLY A 106 4.65 5.35 -10.44
N LYS A 107 4.78 4.22 -9.73
CA LYS A 107 4.87 2.88 -10.35
C LYS A 107 4.14 1.82 -9.53
N VAL A 108 3.43 0.91 -10.19
CA VAL A 108 2.83 -0.28 -9.56
C VAL A 108 3.32 -1.53 -10.31
N PHE A 109 3.97 -2.44 -9.59
CA PHE A 109 4.45 -3.72 -10.11
C PHE A 109 3.68 -4.85 -9.43
N VAL A 110 3.12 -5.76 -10.22
CA VAL A 110 2.49 -6.99 -9.75
C VAL A 110 3.20 -8.14 -10.44
N ARG A 111 3.70 -9.12 -9.67
CA ARG A 111 4.51 -10.21 -10.22
C ARG A 111 3.68 -11.20 -11.03
N ASP A 112 2.55 -11.59 -10.46
CA ASP A 112 1.71 -12.66 -10.99
C ASP A 112 0.58 -12.00 -11.80
N ASP A 113 -0.69 -12.23 -11.44
CA ASP A 113 -1.83 -11.74 -12.22
C ASP A 113 -2.48 -10.47 -11.62
N ILE A 114 -3.16 -9.71 -12.48
CA ILE A 114 -4.09 -8.65 -12.06
C ILE A 114 -5.53 -8.97 -12.49
N GLY A 115 -6.50 -8.44 -11.75
CA GLY A 115 -7.91 -8.50 -12.11
C GLY A 115 -8.29 -7.57 -13.27
N TYR A 116 -9.59 -7.39 -13.44
CA TYR A 116 -10.18 -6.60 -14.51
C TYR A 116 -9.91 -5.09 -14.35
N ARG A 117 -9.80 -4.36 -15.47
CA ARG A 117 -9.67 -2.88 -15.51
C ARG A 117 -8.37 -2.31 -14.91
N GLY A 118 -7.26 -3.05 -14.99
CA GLY A 118 -5.93 -2.48 -14.70
C GLY A 118 -5.67 -1.18 -15.46
N GLY A 119 -5.19 -0.15 -14.78
CA GLY A 119 -4.87 1.17 -15.33
C GLY A 119 -6.10 2.00 -15.74
N ILE A 120 -7.31 1.63 -15.32
CA ILE A 120 -8.49 2.40 -15.69
C ILE A 120 -8.38 3.86 -15.25
N HIS A 121 -8.64 4.79 -16.18
CA HIS A 121 -8.56 6.24 -15.96
C HIS A 121 -7.17 6.79 -15.58
N MET A 122 -6.11 5.97 -15.67
CA MET A 122 -4.73 6.42 -15.48
C MET A 122 -4.36 7.55 -16.47
N LYS A 123 -3.51 8.48 -16.04
CA LYS A 123 -3.07 9.65 -16.81
C LYS A 123 -1.59 9.60 -17.16
#